data_AF-A0A151SYL4-F1
#
_entry.id   AF-A0A151SYL4-F1
#
_cell.length_a   1.000
_cell.length_b   1.000
_cell.length_c   1.000
_cell.angle_alpha   90.00
_cell.angle_beta   90.00
_cell.angle_gamma   90.00
#
_symmetry.space_group_name_H-M   'P 1'
#
loop_
_entity.id
_entity.type
_entity.pdbx_description
1 polymer ?
#
loop_
_entity_poly.entity_id
_entity_poly.type
_entity_poly.pdbx_seq_one_letter_code
_entity_poly.pdbx_strand_id
1 'polypeptide(L)' 'MLELSIIRPSYYPFSSQVIFVEKKGGRLRFCVDYKALNKDTVPDKYPIPVIEELLDDFREQITFLRYLKAEYHQISNMD' A
#
# COMPACT_ATOMS: atom_id res chain seq x y z
N MET A 1 12.68 7.80 3.60
CA MET A 1 11.61 8.20 2.65
C MET A 1 12.03 9.41 1.83
N LEU A 2 12.50 10.51 2.45
CA LEU A 2 13.08 11.66 1.74
C LEU A 2 14.27 11.26 0.85
N GLU A 3 15.27 10.57 1.39
CA GLU A 3 16.44 10.10 0.61
C GLU A 3 16.09 9.09 -0.49
N LEU A 4 14.98 8.37 -0.32
CA LEU A 4 14.48 7.40 -1.31
C LEU A 4 13.55 8.06 -2.34
N SER A 5 13.39 9.39 -2.30
CA SER A 5 12.49 10.15 -3.17
C SER A 5 11.03 9.69 -3.16
N ILE A 6 10.59 9.04 -2.06
CA ILE A 6 9.19 8.61 -1.88
C ILE A 6 8.30 9.77 -1.45
N ILE A 7 8.86 10.76 -0.74
CA ILE A 7 8.16 11.96 -0.26
C ILE A 7 9.00 13.22 -0.53
N ARG A 8 8.33 14.36 -0.62
CA ARG A 8 8.93 15.70 -0.72
C ARG A 8 8.23 16.67 0.24
N PRO A 9 8.88 17.77 0.66
CA PRO A 9 8.19 18.86 1.35
C PRO A 9 7.02 19.38 0.51
N SER A 10 5.92 19.75 1.15
CA SER A 10 4.73 20.25 0.47
C SER A 10 4.06 21.35 1.28
N TYR A 11 3.35 22.25 0.59
CA TYR A 11 2.66 23.42 1.17
C TYR A 11 1.15 23.36 0.88
N TYR A 12 0.55 22.18 0.94
CA TYR A 12 -0.88 22.00 0.69
C TYR A 12 -1.73 22.35 1.92
N PRO A 13 -2.99 22.80 1.72
CA PRO A 13 -3.91 23.08 2.82
C PRO A 13 -4.41 21.80 3.53
N PHE A 14 -4.06 20.62 3.01
CA PHE A 14 -4.43 19.33 3.57
C PHE A 14 -3.21 18.66 4.21
N SER A 15 -3.45 18.02 5.37
CA SER A 15 -2.46 17.19 6.04
C SER A 15 -3.15 16.03 6.77
N SER A 16 -2.40 14.99 7.07
CA SER A 16 -2.84 13.85 7.87
C SER A 16 -1.82 13.59 8.98
N GLN A 17 -2.29 13.06 10.09
CA GLN A 17 -1.43 12.81 11.25
C GLN A 17 -0.47 11.64 10.98
N VAL A 18 0.70 11.68 11.59
CA VAL A 18 1.69 10.60 11.56
C VAL A 18 1.65 9.86 12.90
N ILE A 19 1.63 8.54 12.83
CA ILE A 19 1.61 7.63 13.98
C ILE A 19 2.76 6.63 13.83
N PHE A 20 3.43 6.33 14.94
CA PHE A 20 4.42 5.25 15.00
C PHE A 20 3.79 4.00 15.61
N VAL A 21 3.89 2.89 14.88
CA VAL A 21 3.40 1.59 15.34
C VAL A 21 4.57 0.67 15.57
N GLU A 22 4.67 0.11 16.76
CA GLU A 22 5.68 -0.89 17.08
C GLU A 22 5.37 -2.22 16.39
N LYS A 23 6.36 -2.76 15.67
CA LYS A 23 6.29 -4.10 15.07
C LYS A 23 6.92 -5.13 15.99
N LYS A 24 6.52 -6.39 15.81
CA LYS A 24 7.19 -7.53 16.42
C LYS A 24 8.69 -7.46 16.12
N GLY A 25 9.51 -7.37 17.17
CA GLY A 25 10.95 -7.11 17.07
C GLY A 25 11.37 -5.66 17.35
N GLY A 26 10.49 -4.82 17.91
CA GLY A 26 10.82 -3.47 18.43
C GLY A 26 11.03 -2.40 17.37
N ARG A 27 10.91 -2.74 16.09
CA ARG A 27 11.03 -1.76 15.00
C ARG A 27 9.78 -0.90 14.94
N LEU A 28 9.95 0.42 14.92
CA LEU A 28 8.85 1.35 14.67
C LEU A 28 8.54 1.41 13.17
N ARG A 29 7.25 1.41 12.84
CA ARG A 29 6.74 1.68 11.49
C ARG A 29 6.11 3.06 11.48
N PHE A 30 6.58 3.90 10.57
CA PHE A 30 5.94 5.17 10.22
C PHE A 30 4.63 4.89 9.48
N CYS A 31 3.51 5.36 10.01
CA CYS A 31 2.18 5.23 9.41
C CYS A 31 1.49 6.59 9.35
N VAL A 32 0.83 6.89 8.24
CA VAL A 32 0.01 8.10 8.11
C VAL A 32 -1.45 7.72 8.33
N ASP A 33 -2.16 8.45 9.19
CA ASP A 33 -3.58 8.21 9.46
C ASP A 33 -4.44 8.87 8.38
N TYR A 34 -4.72 8.13 7.32
CA TYR A 34 -5.58 8.56 6.21
C TYR A 34 -7.07 8.34 6.46
N LYS A 35 -7.54 8.05 7.68
CA LYS A 35 -8.98 7.77 7.90
C LYS A 35 -9.92 8.88 7.43
N ALA A 36 -9.59 10.14 7.74
CA ALA A 36 -10.38 11.28 7.29
C ALA A 36 -10.34 11.40 5.76
N LEU A 37 -9.14 11.35 5.18
CA LEU A 37 -8.95 11.38 3.73
C LEU A 37 -9.73 10.27 3.02
N ASN A 38 -9.63 9.03 3.49
CA ASN A 38 -10.30 7.87 2.90
C ASN A 38 -11.84 7.94 2.96
N LYS A 39 -12.40 8.74 3.88
CA LYS A 39 -13.84 8.99 3.94
C LYS A 39 -14.29 9.97 2.87
N ASP A 40 -13.42 10.90 2.51
CA ASP A 40 -13.70 11.97 1.55
C ASP A 40 -13.32 11.57 0.11
N THR A 41 -12.58 10.48 -0.09
CA THR A 41 -12.23 9.96 -1.41
C THR A 41 -13.26 8.97 -1.96
N VAL A 42 -13.40 8.94 -3.29
CA VAL A 42 -14.24 7.95 -3.99
C VAL A 42 -13.49 6.62 -4.04
N PRO A 43 -14.06 5.51 -3.53
CA PRO A 43 -13.40 4.21 -3.59
C PRO A 43 -13.31 3.68 -5.02
N ASP A 44 -12.10 3.46 -5.52
CA ASP A 44 -11.84 2.77 -6.78
C ASP A 44 -11.63 1.27 -6.51
N LYS A 45 -12.74 0.51 -6.61
CA LYS A 45 -12.77 -0.91 -6.23
C LYS A 45 -12.50 -1.79 -7.46
N TYR A 46 -11.32 -2.40 -7.49
CA TYR A 46 -11.06 -3.54 -8.37
C TYR A 46 -11.38 -4.85 -7.64
N PRO A 47 -12.04 -5.82 -8.30
CA PRO A 47 -12.25 -7.13 -7.69
C PRO A 47 -10.90 -7.80 -7.46
N ILE A 48 -10.57 -8.03 -6.19
CA ILE A 48 -9.44 -8.87 -5.82
C ILE A 48 -9.99 -10.29 -5.77
N PRO A 49 -9.54 -11.20 -6.65
CA PRO A 49 -10.04 -12.57 -6.70
C PRO A 49 -9.71 -13.29 -5.40
N VAL A 50 -10.60 -14.21 -5.01
CA VAL A 50 -10.38 -15.03 -3.81
C VAL A 50 -9.26 -16.04 -4.11
N ILE A 51 -8.55 -16.51 -3.08
CA ILE A 51 -7.42 -17.43 -3.26
C ILE A 51 -7.86 -18.69 -4.00
N GLU A 52 -9.05 -19.21 -3.74
CA GLU A 52 -9.60 -20.39 -4.42
C GLU A 52 -9.82 -20.14 -5.92
N GLU A 53 -10.36 -18.98 -6.29
CA GLU A 53 -10.55 -18.58 -7.71
C GLU A 53 -9.20 -18.48 -8.41
N LEU A 54 -8.21 -17.86 -7.76
CA LEU A 54 -6.84 -17.79 -8.27
C LEU A 54 -6.28 -19.19 -8.49
N LEU A 55 -6.38 -20.09 -7.50
CA LEU A 55 -5.81 -21.44 -7.58
C LEU A 55 -6.49 -22.33 -8.62
N ASP A 56 -7.79 -22.16 -8.84
CA ASP A 56 -8.54 -22.90 -9.85
C ASP A 56 -8.10 -22.54 -11.27
N ASP A 57 -7.80 -21.26 -11.53
CA ASP A 57 -7.23 -20.80 -12.80
C ASP A 57 -5.81 -21.35 -13.05
N PHE A 58 -5.06 -21.70 -11.99
CA PHE A 58 -3.68 -22.20 -12.09
C PHE A 58 -3.52 -23.72 -12.09
N ARG A 59 -4.62 -24.51 -12.16
CA ARG A 59 -4.58 -25.99 -12.02
C ARG A 59 -3.63 -26.74 -12.97
N GLU A 60 -3.17 -26.12 -14.07
CA GLU A 60 -2.21 -26.74 -15.00
C GLU A 60 -0.78 -26.15 -14.97
N GLN A 61 -0.54 -25.05 -14.23
CA GLN A 61 0.76 -24.40 -14.15
C GLN A 61 1.37 -24.55 -12.75
N ILE A 62 1.77 -25.78 -12.43
CA ILE A 62 2.53 -26.10 -11.21
C ILE A 62 3.98 -25.62 -11.38
N THR A 63 4.20 -24.31 -11.48
CA THR A 63 5.54 -23.75 -11.31
C THR A 63 5.48 -22.34 -10.74
N PHE A 64 5.55 -22.28 -9.40
CA PHE A 64 5.94 -21.13 -8.58
C PHE A 64 5.11 -19.84 -8.72
N LEU A 65 4.13 -19.67 -7.83
CA LEU A 65 3.64 -18.34 -7.45
C LEU A 65 4.78 -17.61 -6.71
N ARG A 66 5.53 -16.78 -7.43
CA ARG A 66 6.47 -15.83 -6.81
C ARG A 66 5.64 -14.70 -6.24
N TYR A 67 5.58 -14.59 -4.91
CA TYR A 67 5.00 -13.44 -4.24
C TYR A 67 5.62 -12.16 -4.80
N LEU A 68 4.84 -11.37 -5.53
CA LEU A 68 5.18 -9.98 -5.75
C LEU A 68 5.13 -9.34 -4.38
N LYS A 69 6.29 -8.99 -3.84
CA LYS A 69 6.37 -8.02 -2.76
C LYS A 69 6.01 -6.68 -3.40
N ALA A 70 4.72 -6.48 -3.65
CA ALA A 70 4.18 -5.25 -4.19
C ALA A 70 4.43 -4.17 -3.13
N GLU A 71 5.55 -3.47 -3.28
CA GLU A 71 5.86 -2.32 -2.45
C GLU A 71 5.04 -1.17 -3.02
N TYR A 72 4.02 -0.73 -2.29
CA TYR A 72 3.11 0.36 -2.67
C TYR A 72 3.82 1.67 -3.10
N HIS A 73 5.11 1.80 -2.82
CA HIS A 73 5.93 2.97 -3.16
C HIS A 73 6.52 2.95 -4.58
N GLN A 74 6.23 1.93 -5.39
CA GLN A 74 6.73 1.83 -6.78
C GLN A 74 5.90 2.65 -7.78
N ILE A 75 4.65 2.95 -7.44
CA ILE A 75 3.75 3.71 -8.32
C ILE A 75 3.92 5.18 -7.99
N SER A 76 4.25 5.99 -9.01
CA SER A 76 4.30 7.44 -8.88
C SER A 76 2.90 8.01 -8.76
N ASN A 77 2.70 8.92 -7.81
CA ASN A 77 1.52 9.79 -7.85
C ASN A 77 1.64 10.71 -9.07
N MET A 78 0.55 10.88 -9.82
CA MET A 78 0.47 11.95 -10.81
C MET A 78 0.43 13.28 -10.05
N ASP A 79 1.33 14.20 -10.41
CA ASP A 79 1.30 15.59 -9.94
C ASP A 79 0.14 16.35 -10.59
#